data_AF-A0AB39Z4J6-F1
#
_entry.id   AF-A0AB39Z4J6-F1
#
_cell.length_a   1.000
_cell.length_b   1.000
_cell.length_c   1.000
_cell.angle_alpha   90.00
_cell.angle_beta   90.00
_cell.angle_gamma   90.00
#
_symmetry.space_group_name_H-M   'P 1'
#
loop_
_entity.id
_entity.type
_entity.pdbx_description
1 polymer ?
#
loop_
_entity_poly.entity_id
_entity_poly.type
_entity_poly.pdbx_seq_one_letter_code
_entity_poly.pdbx_strand_id
1 'polypeptide(L)'
;MESPDNRLYMCSVCFQRYLWKDLSDKEHRCFRCRLPPKVCLICSTNFEPRDKITNYCKRCDFFIHKHVAVKPPPIPEGREDFESNREGTSFTERWEEIKAASGITDDYLSD
;
A
#
# COMPACT_ATOMS: atom_id res chain seq x y z
N MET A 1 -22.87 -25.87 -30.11
CA MET A 1 -22.80 -26.36 -28.72
C MET A 1 -21.34 -26.62 -28.42
N GLU A 2 -20.73 -25.85 -27.52
CA GLU A 2 -19.38 -26.13 -27.06
C GLU A 2 -19.39 -27.43 -26.25
N SER A 3 -18.52 -28.37 -26.59
CA SER A 3 -18.31 -29.60 -25.84
C SER A 3 -17.78 -29.27 -24.45
N PRO A 4 -18.29 -29.90 -23.36
CA PRO A 4 -17.80 -29.61 -22.02
C PRO A 4 -16.31 -29.97 -21.92
N ASP A 5 -15.49 -28.99 -21.50
CA ASP A 5 -14.09 -29.22 -21.19
C ASP A 5 -13.97 -30.15 -19.99
N ASN A 6 -13.70 -31.42 -20.29
CA ASN A 6 -13.53 -32.48 -19.30
C ASN A 6 -12.07 -32.60 -18.84
N ARG A 7 -11.20 -31.66 -19.21
CA ARG A 7 -9.82 -31.65 -18.72
C ARG A 7 -9.82 -31.36 -17.23
N LEU A 8 -9.00 -32.11 -16.50
CA LEU A 8 -8.78 -31.87 -15.09
C LEU A 8 -7.59 -30.94 -14.87
N TYR A 9 -7.79 -29.97 -14.00
CA TYR A 9 -6.84 -28.96 -13.58
C TYR A 9 -6.49 -29.13 -12.11
N MET A 10 -5.31 -28.65 -11.73
CA MET A 10 -4.78 -28.85 -10.39
C MET A 10 -5.13 -27.68 -9.48
N CYS A 11 -5.66 -27.96 -8.30
CA CYS A 11 -5.86 -26.96 -7.25
C CYS A 11 -4.51 -26.43 -6.76
N SER A 12 -4.37 -25.10 -6.64
CA SER A 12 -3.13 -24.43 -6.20
C SER A 12 -2.73 -24.69 -4.75
N VAL A 13 -3.63 -25.24 -3.93
CA VAL A 13 -3.42 -25.47 -2.49
C VAL A 13 -3.28 -26.95 -2.16
N CYS A 14 -4.25 -27.77 -2.53
CA CYS A 14 -4.25 -29.20 -2.18
C CYS A 14 -3.68 -30.11 -3.28
N PHE A 15 -3.31 -29.56 -4.44
CA PHE A 15 -2.78 -30.27 -5.61
C PHE A 15 -3.64 -31.41 -6.16
N GLN A 16 -4.88 -31.54 -5.69
CA GLN A 16 -5.86 -32.47 -6.23
C GLN A 16 -6.44 -31.95 -7.55
N ARG A 17 -6.92 -32.88 -8.38
CA ARG A 17 -7.43 -32.60 -9.74
C ARG A 17 -8.95 -32.38 -9.72
N TYR A 18 -9.40 -31.33 -10.38
CA TYR A 18 -10.81 -30.92 -10.49
C TYR A 18 -11.13 -30.46 -11.91
N LEU A 19 -12.42 -30.42 -12.28
CA LEU A 19 -12.84 -29.76 -13.52
C LEU A 19 -12.62 -28.25 -13.41
N TRP A 20 -12.40 -27.58 -14.53
CA TRP A 20 -12.21 -26.12 -14.57
C TRP A 20 -13.34 -25.37 -13.86
N LYS A 21 -14.59 -25.76 -14.12
CA LYS A 21 -15.80 -25.16 -13.51
C LYS A 21 -15.86 -25.26 -11.98
N ASP A 22 -15.12 -26.21 -11.39
CA ASP A 22 -15.11 -26.45 -9.94
C ASP A 22 -13.95 -25.70 -9.24
N LEU A 23 -13.06 -25.09 -10.03
CA LEU A 23 -11.98 -24.25 -9.54
C LEU A 23 -12.41 -22.78 -9.55
N SER A 24 -11.82 -21.98 -8.66
CA SER A 24 -12.01 -20.54 -8.67
C SER A 24 -11.27 -19.88 -9.84
N ASP A 25 -11.93 -18.92 -10.50
CA ASP A 25 -11.37 -18.20 -11.66
C ASP A 25 -10.13 -17.36 -11.31
N LYS A 26 -10.01 -16.91 -10.05
CA LYS A 26 -8.97 -15.95 -9.63
C LYS A 26 -7.72 -16.60 -9.02
N GLU A 27 -7.88 -17.69 -8.28
CA GLU A 27 -6.80 -18.36 -7.53
C GLU A 27 -6.60 -19.84 -7.88
N HIS A 28 -7.40 -20.40 -8.79
CA HIS A 28 -7.41 -21.82 -9.12
C HIS A 28 -7.51 -22.73 -7.89
N ARG A 29 -8.44 -22.41 -7.00
CA ARG A 29 -8.67 -23.17 -5.77
C ARG A 29 -9.96 -23.97 -5.88
N CYS A 30 -9.94 -25.22 -5.42
CA CYS A 30 -11.15 -26.01 -5.32
C CYS A 30 -12.07 -25.47 -4.22
N PHE A 31 -13.33 -25.92 -4.24
CA PHE A 31 -14.37 -25.51 -3.29
C PHE A 31 -14.01 -25.71 -1.81
N ARG A 32 -13.07 -26.61 -1.47
CA ARG A 32 -12.60 -26.84 -0.09
C ARG A 32 -11.49 -25.88 0.33
N CYS A 33 -10.66 -25.45 -0.62
CA CYS A 33 -9.48 -24.60 -0.36
C CYS A 33 -9.75 -23.12 -0.60
N ARG A 34 -10.80 -22.78 -1.36
CA ARG A 34 -11.17 -21.39 -1.63
C ARG A 34 -11.60 -20.72 -0.32
N LEU A 35 -11.18 -19.46 -0.17
CA LEU A 35 -11.58 -18.63 0.96
C LEU A 35 -12.75 -17.73 0.52
N PRO A 36 -13.64 -17.32 1.46
CA PRO A 36 -14.68 -16.35 1.16
C PRO A 36 -14.08 -15.05 0.60
N PRO A 37 -14.73 -14.42 -0.41
CA PRO A 37 -14.29 -13.13 -0.91
C PRO A 37 -14.26 -12.07 0.19
N LYS A 38 -13.29 -11.17 0.11
CA LYS A 38 -13.15 -10.00 0.99
C LYS A 38 -13.17 -8.71 0.18
N VAL A 39 -13.48 -7.60 0.83
CA VAL A 39 -13.38 -6.26 0.26
C VAL A 39 -11.96 -5.73 0.50
N CYS A 40 -11.30 -5.24 -0.55
CA CYS A 40 -9.98 -4.63 -0.41
C CYS A 40 -10.07 -3.28 0.30
N LEU A 41 -9.23 -3.05 1.31
CA LEU A 41 -9.25 -1.79 2.08
C LEU A 41 -8.79 -0.55 1.29
N ILE A 42 -8.10 -0.73 0.16
CA ILE A 42 -7.57 0.40 -0.65
C ILE A 42 -8.53 0.75 -1.79
N CYS A 43 -8.93 -0.25 -2.58
CA CYS A 43 -9.76 -0.01 -3.78
C CYS A 43 -11.22 -0.44 -3.62
N SER A 44 -11.63 -0.89 -2.43
CA SER A 44 -12.99 -1.36 -2.12
C SER A 44 -13.54 -2.45 -3.06
N THR A 45 -12.67 -3.14 -3.80
CA THR A 45 -13.07 -4.18 -4.74
C THR A 45 -13.09 -5.55 -4.06
N ASN A 46 -14.09 -6.37 -4.38
CA ASN A 46 -14.16 -7.76 -3.92
C ASN A 46 -13.06 -8.62 -4.56
N PHE A 47 -12.33 -9.36 -3.74
CA PHE A 47 -11.26 -10.25 -4.18
C PHE A 47 -11.26 -11.57 -3.41
N GLU A 48 -10.73 -12.62 -4.03
CA GLU A 48 -10.47 -13.90 -3.36
C GLU A 48 -9.11 -13.79 -2.64
N PRO A 49 -9.07 -13.88 -1.31
CA PRO A 49 -7.82 -13.73 -0.57
C PRO A 49 -6.95 -14.99 -0.68
N ARG A 50 -5.63 -14.80 -0.72
CA ARG A 50 -4.67 -15.92 -0.71
C ARG A 50 -4.60 -16.58 0.66
N ASP A 51 -4.61 -15.78 1.72
CA ASP A 51 -4.58 -16.24 3.10
C ASP A 51 -5.64 -15.55 3.95
N LYS A 52 -5.91 -16.09 5.14
CA LYS A 52 -6.90 -15.50 6.06
C LYS A 52 -6.53 -14.09 6.53
N ILE A 53 -5.25 -13.73 6.48
CA ILE A 53 -4.71 -12.47 7.00
C ILE A 53 -4.67 -11.37 5.91
N THR A 54 -4.73 -11.74 4.63
CA THR A 54 -4.64 -10.77 3.53
C THR A 54 -5.85 -9.81 3.53
N ASN A 55 -5.55 -8.51 3.52
CA ASN A 55 -6.54 -7.41 3.50
C ASN A 55 -6.59 -6.64 2.17
N TYR A 56 -5.63 -6.88 1.28
CA TYR A 56 -5.48 -6.16 0.02
C TYR A 56 -5.63 -7.11 -1.16
N CYS A 57 -6.24 -6.64 -2.25
CA CYS A 57 -6.28 -7.41 -3.49
C CYS A 57 -4.87 -7.49 -4.11
N LYS A 58 -4.63 -8.49 -4.98
CA LYS A 58 -3.32 -8.72 -5.63
C LYS A 58 -2.68 -7.45 -6.21
N ARG A 59 -3.49 -6.58 -6.82
CA ARG A 59 -3.04 -5.31 -7.41
C ARG A 59 -2.50 -4.36 -6.34
N CYS A 60 -3.29 -4.11 -5.29
CA CYS A 60 -2.90 -3.20 -4.21
C CYS A 60 -1.73 -3.76 -3.39
N ASP A 61 -1.73 -5.06 -3.13
CA ASP A 61 -0.64 -5.77 -2.45
C ASP A 61 0.69 -5.60 -3.20
N PHE A 62 0.67 -5.77 -4.53
CA PHE A 62 1.83 -5.51 -5.38
C PHE A 62 2.34 -4.07 -5.27
N PHE A 63 1.45 -3.07 -5.28
CA PHE A 63 1.87 -1.67 -5.14
C PHE A 63 2.46 -1.37 -3.76
N ILE A 64 1.90 -1.93 -2.70
CA ILE A 64 2.47 -1.82 -1.36
C ILE A 64 3.90 -2.37 -1.40
N HIS A 65 4.10 -3.62 -1.83
CA HIS A 65 5.43 -4.23 -1.88
C HIS A 65 6.42 -3.49 -2.79
N LYS A 66 5.96 -2.91 -3.91
CA LYS A 66 6.81 -2.12 -4.81
C LYS A 66 7.30 -0.82 -4.16
N HIS A 67 6.46 -0.15 -3.36
CA HIS A 67 6.78 1.12 -2.73
C HIS A 67 7.36 0.99 -1.31
N VAL A 68 7.28 -0.19 -0.68
CA VAL A 68 7.96 -0.50 0.60
C VAL A 68 9.48 -0.35 0.50
N ALA A 69 10.07 -0.51 -0.69
CA ALA A 69 11.51 -0.35 -0.90
C ALA A 69 11.99 1.11 -0.86
N VAL A 70 11.09 2.11 -0.79
CA VAL A 70 11.48 3.50 -0.54
C VAL A 70 11.75 3.64 0.96
N LYS A 71 12.91 3.14 1.40
CA LYS A 71 13.41 3.47 2.73
C LYS A 71 13.60 5.00 2.73
N PRO A 72 12.96 5.76 3.65
CA PRO A 72 13.32 7.16 3.78
C PRO A 72 14.83 7.24 3.98
N PRO A 73 15.51 8.23 3.37
CA PRO A 73 16.95 8.40 3.56
C PRO A 73 17.25 8.35 5.06
N PRO A 74 18.30 7.64 5.48
CA PRO A 74 18.64 7.55 6.89
C PRO A 74 18.78 8.98 7.42
N ILE A 75 17.95 9.32 8.42
CA ILE A 75 18.12 10.56 9.16
C ILE A 75 19.49 10.41 9.82
N PRO A 76 20.49 11.25 9.52
CA PRO A 76 21.79 11.14 10.16
C PRO A 76 21.59 11.31 11.68
N GLU A 77 21.74 10.21 12.41
CA GLU A 77 21.82 10.19 13.86
C GLU A 77 23.17 10.80 14.24
N GLY A 78 23.13 11.95 14.93
CA GLY A 78 24.30 12.59 15.51
C GLY A 78 25.14 13.39 14.51
N ARG A 79 24.85 14.68 14.38
CA ARG A 79 25.96 15.64 14.28
C ARG A 79 26.49 15.80 15.70
N GLU A 80 27.75 15.42 15.85
CA GLU A 80 28.61 15.75 16.97
C GLU A 80 28.39 17.20 17.40
N ASP A 81 28.44 17.41 18.71
CA ASP A 81 28.43 18.69 19.37
C ASP A 81 29.44 19.65 18.71
N PHE A 82 28.96 20.45 17.77
CA PHE A 82 29.66 21.66 17.36
C PHE A 82 29.04 22.79 18.17
N GLU A 83 29.68 23.08 19.29
CA GLU A 83 29.65 24.40 19.91
C GLU A 83 30.07 25.41 18.83
N SER A 84 29.09 25.92 18.10
CA SER A 84 29.23 27.13 17.30
C SER A 84 28.21 28.09 17.84
N ASN A 85 28.74 29.16 18.44
CA ASN A 85 28.04 30.39 18.82
C ASN A 85 26.74 30.54 18.02
N ARG A 86 25.61 30.28 18.68
CA ARG A 86 24.28 30.47 18.11
C ARG A 86 23.96 31.96 18.17
N GLU A 87 24.72 32.76 17.43
CA GLU A 87 24.25 34.04 16.90
C GLU A 87 23.32 33.72 15.71
N GLY A 88 22.26 32.97 16.00
CA GLY A 88 21.24 32.60 15.03
C GLY A 88 19.96 33.32 15.40
N THR A 89 19.48 34.15 14.48
CA THR A 89 18.20 34.85 14.56
C THR A 89 17.11 33.95 15.10
N SER A 90 16.24 34.51 15.95
CA SER A 90 15.19 33.76 16.65
C SER A 90 14.37 32.95 15.64
N PHE A 91 13.85 31.79 16.05
CA PHE A 91 12.93 31.00 15.20
C PHE A 91 11.80 31.85 14.62
N THR A 92 11.34 32.85 15.38
CA THR A 92 10.35 33.83 14.93
C THR A 92 10.85 34.72 13.79
N GLU A 93 12.10 35.17 13.85
CA GLU A 93 12.71 36.05 12.85
C GLU A 93 12.95 35.29 11.53
N ARG A 94 13.43 34.05 11.62
CA ARG A 94 13.53 33.15 10.46
C ARG A 94 12.17 32.85 9.83
N TRP A 95 11.11 32.75 10.64
CA TRP A 95 9.76 32.54 10.14
C TRP A 95 9.21 33.77 9.40
N GLU A 96 9.48 34.98 9.91
CA GLU A 96 9.11 36.22 9.23
C GLU A 96 9.86 36.41 7.90
N GLU A 97 11.15 36.06 7.83
CA GLU A 97 11.92 36.07 6.57
C GLU A 97 11.29 35.15 5.51
N ILE A 98 10.86 33.96 5.92
CA ILE A 98 10.21 33.01 5.02
C ILE A 98 8.87 33.57 4.53
N LYS A 99 8.05 34.16 5.41
CA LYS A 99 6.79 34.81 5.01
C LYS A 99 7.02 35.94 4.01
N ALA A 100 8.00 36.80 4.27
CA ALA A 100 8.37 37.89 3.38
C ALA A 100 8.87 37.41 2.01
N ALA A 101 9.73 36.38 1.97
CA ALA A 101 10.29 35.86 0.72
C ALA A 101 9.28 35.07 -0.13
N SER A 102 8.29 34.45 0.51
CA SER A 102 7.25 33.65 -0.16
C SER A 102 5.99 34.45 -0.51
N GLY A 103 5.90 35.72 -0.10
CA GLY A 103 4.73 36.56 -0.33
C GLY A 103 3.49 36.07 0.42
N ILE A 104 3.68 35.34 1.53
CA ILE A 104 2.59 34.88 2.39
C ILE A 104 2.14 36.09 3.22
N THR A 105 0.99 36.66 2.85
CA THR A 105 0.23 37.60 3.67
C THR A 105 -0.73 36.83 4.57
N ASP A 106 -0.73 37.13 5.87
CA ASP A 106 -1.76 36.64 6.79
C ASP A 106 -3.07 37.39 6.51
N ASP A 107 -3.72 37.07 5.40
CA ASP A 107 -5.05 37.59 5.06
C ASP A 107 -6.11 36.81 5.85
N TYR A 108 -6.22 37.14 7.14
CA TYR A 108 -7.34 36.70 7.97
C TYR A 108 -8.02 37.91 8.63
N LEU A 109 -9.16 38.28 8.03
CA LEU A 109 -10.32 38.98 8.62
C LEU A 109 -10.07 40.36 9.23
N SER A 110 -10.29 41.40 8.40
CA SER A 110 -10.81 42.68 8.90
C SER A 110 -12.29 42.52 9.25
N ASP A 111 -12.66 42.89 10.48
CA ASP A 111 -14.04 43.10 10.94
C ASP A 111 -14.81 44.11 10.07
#